data_AF-A0A0U5G8V5-F1
#
_entry.id   AF-A0A0U5G8V5-F1
#
_cell.length_a   1.000
_cell.length_b   1.000
_cell.length_c   1.000
_cell.angle_alpha   90.00
_cell.angle_beta   90.00
_cell.angle_gamma   90.00
#
_symmetry.space_group_name_H-M   'P 1'
#
loop_
_entity.id
_entity.type
_entity.pdbx_description
1 polymer ?
#
loop_
_entity_poly.entity_id
_entity_poly.type
_entity_poly.pdbx_seq_one_letter_code
_entity_poly.pdbx_strand_id
1 'polypeptide(L)'
;MAALLIHAQAMQMVLLNEPLSGREALDLGLVATLTEPGHTLEGALDLAKRLGSQSRSAVRLAKEAICRADELGQDGQFERSLYYAAFGTRDKREGVAAFLEKRPPVWKHLE
;
A
#
# COMPACT_ATOMS: atom_id res chain seq x y z
N MET A 1 17.77 13.07 0.43
CA MET A 1 17.26 14.46 0.52
C MET A 1 15.85 14.51 1.11
N ALA A 2 14.88 13.73 0.59
CA ALA A 2 13.52 13.66 1.14
C ALA A 2 13.46 13.24 2.62
N ALA A 3 14.21 12.21 3.05
CA ALA A 3 14.26 11.78 4.44
C ALA A 3 14.82 12.83 5.43
N LEU A 4 15.67 13.75 4.94
CA LEU A 4 16.20 14.86 5.75
C LEU A 4 15.20 16.00 5.90
N LEU A 5 14.39 16.26 4.86
CA LEU A 5 13.32 17.26 4.90
C LEU A 5 12.25 16.88 5.93
N ILE A 6 11.90 15.59 6.01
CA ILE A 6 10.95 15.07 7.01
C ILE A 6 11.50 15.26 8.43
N HIS A 7 12.80 15.04 8.66
CA HIS A 7 13.41 15.22 9.98
C HIS A 7 13.32 16.66 10.49
N ALA A 8 13.68 17.65 9.65
CA ALA A 8 13.64 19.05 10.05
C ALA A 8 12.21 19.52 10.38
N GLN A 9 11.23 19.13 9.55
CA GLN A 9 9.82 19.47 9.79
C GLN A 9 9.25 18.75 11.01
N ALA A 10 9.61 17.48 11.24
CA ALA A 10 9.22 16.77 12.46
C ALA A 10 9.77 17.44 13.72
N MET A 11 11.02 17.90 13.71
CA MET A 11 11.60 18.64 14.83
C MET A 11 10.84 19.95 15.10
N GLN A 12 10.51 20.71 14.05
CA GLN A 12 9.74 21.94 14.20
C GLN A 12 8.36 21.67 14.82
N MET A 13 7.62 20.69 14.29
CA MET A 13 6.30 20.32 14.81
C MET A 13 6.34 19.91 16.30
N VAL A 14 7.27 19.04 16.68
CA VAL A 14 7.36 18.49 18.05
C VAL A 14 7.88 19.53 19.04
N LEU A 15 8.93 20.29 18.68
CA LEU A 15 9.58 21.21 19.60
C LEU A 15 8.81 22.52 19.78
N LEU A 16 8.06 22.96 18.75
CA LEU A 16 7.26 24.20 18.80
C LEU A 16 5.76 23.96 19.02
N ASN A 17 5.33 22.69 19.09
CA ASN A 17 3.93 22.30 19.19
C ASN A 17 3.06 22.89 18.05
N GLU A 18 3.63 22.90 16.83
CA GLU A 18 2.94 23.41 15.65
C GLU A 18 2.04 22.33 15.03
N PRO A 19 0.75 22.63 14.78
CA PRO A 19 -0.17 21.68 14.15
C PRO A 19 0.16 21.50 12.67
N LEU A 20 -0.06 20.28 12.16
CA LEU A 20 0.12 19.94 10.76
C LEU A 20 -1.23 19.86 10.06
N SER A 21 -1.38 20.58 8.95
CA SER A 21 -2.57 20.48 8.10
C SER A 21 -2.57 19.17 7.29
N GLY A 22 -3.76 18.76 6.84
CA GLY A 22 -3.87 17.60 5.95
C GLY A 22 -3.07 17.75 4.66
N ARG A 23 -2.99 18.98 4.10
CA ARG A 23 -2.24 19.23 2.88
C ARG A 23 -0.73 19.04 3.08
N GLU A 24 -0.20 19.59 4.16
CA GLU A 24 1.23 19.42 4.49
C GLU A 24 1.54 17.95 4.79
N ALA A 25 0.63 17.23 5.46
CA ALA A 25 0.78 15.79 5.68
C ALA A 25 0.84 14.99 4.35
N LEU A 26 0.09 15.40 3.33
CA LEU A 26 0.15 14.78 2.00
C LEU A 26 1.48 15.12 1.31
N ASP A 27 1.89 16.39 1.34
CA ASP A 27 3.14 16.83 0.69
C ASP A 27 4.38 16.18 1.35
N LEU A 28 4.28 15.84 2.65
CA LEU A 28 5.27 15.07 3.40
C LEU A 28 5.22 13.56 3.21
N GLY A 29 4.18 13.03 2.57
CA GLY A 29 3.95 11.59 2.43
C GLY A 29 3.51 10.88 3.71
N LEU A 30 3.08 11.62 4.74
CA LEU A 30 2.51 11.06 5.97
C LEU A 30 1.10 10.48 5.74
N VAL A 31 0.36 11.06 4.78
CA VAL A 31 -0.89 10.50 4.25
C VAL A 31 -0.78 10.33 2.75
N ALA A 32 -1.48 9.34 2.20
CA ALA A 32 -1.45 9.02 0.77
C ALA A 32 -2.56 9.71 -0.04
N THR A 33 -3.63 10.19 0.61
CA THR A 33 -4.81 10.74 -0.07
C THR A 33 -5.56 11.70 0.86
N LEU A 34 -6.15 12.75 0.29
CA LEU A 34 -7.04 13.67 0.97
C LEU A 34 -8.47 13.49 0.50
N THR A 35 -9.43 13.80 1.38
CA THR A 35 -10.86 13.84 1.09
C THR A 35 -11.40 15.22 1.43
N GLU A 36 -12.58 15.55 0.91
CA GLU A 36 -13.34 16.69 1.40
C GLU A 36 -13.67 16.54 2.89
N PRO A 37 -13.83 17.65 3.64
CA PRO A 37 -14.25 17.60 5.03
C PRO A 37 -15.53 16.79 5.22
N GLY A 38 -15.53 15.85 6.18
CA GLY A 38 -16.67 14.97 6.45
C GLY A 38 -16.72 13.68 5.61
N HIS A 39 -15.91 13.54 4.56
CA HIS A 39 -15.92 12.37 3.66
C HIS A 39 -14.80 11.35 3.94
N THR A 40 -14.06 11.50 5.04
CA THR A 40 -12.90 10.64 5.34
C THR A 40 -13.26 9.16 5.45
N LEU A 41 -14.38 8.85 6.11
CA LEU A 41 -14.83 7.47 6.27
C LEU A 41 -15.24 6.84 4.93
N GLU A 42 -15.96 7.59 4.10
CA GLU A 42 -16.40 7.15 2.77
C GLU A 42 -15.19 6.85 1.87
N GLY A 43 -14.24 7.78 1.79
CA GLY A 43 -13.00 7.59 1.04
C GLY A 43 -12.18 6.39 1.53
N ALA A 44 -12.10 6.19 2.84
CA ALA A 44 -11.43 5.03 3.42
C ALA A 44 -12.13 3.71 3.05
N LEU A 45 -13.47 3.67 3.10
CA LEU A 45 -14.25 2.49 2.72
C LEU A 45 -14.12 2.18 1.23
N ASP A 46 -14.05 3.18 0.36
CA ASP A 46 -13.87 2.95 -1.07
C ASP A 46 -12.49 2.40 -1.40
N LEU A 47 -11.44 2.85 -0.71
CA LEU A 47 -10.12 2.23 -0.78
C LEU A 47 -10.16 0.78 -0.27
N ALA A 48 -10.86 0.52 0.84
CA ALA A 48 -11.00 -0.83 1.39
C ALA A 48 -11.74 -1.77 0.44
N LYS A 49 -12.80 -1.30 -0.23
CA LYS A 49 -13.52 -2.08 -1.26
C LYS A 49 -12.60 -2.42 -2.44
N ARG A 50 -11.84 -1.44 -2.93
CA ARG A 50 -10.87 -1.64 -4.03
C ARG A 50 -9.74 -2.59 -3.66
N LEU A 51 -9.30 -2.56 -2.40
CA LEU A 51 -8.29 -3.50 -1.88
C LEU A 51 -8.88 -4.90 -1.71
N GLY A 52 -10.12 -4.99 -1.20
CA GLY A 52 -10.85 -6.24 -0.98
C GLY A 52 -11.24 -6.96 -2.27
N SER A 53 -11.28 -6.26 -3.41
CA SER A 53 -11.52 -6.88 -4.73
C SER A 53 -10.28 -7.48 -5.38
N GLN A 54 -9.11 -7.46 -4.71
CA GLN A 54 -7.85 -7.99 -5.22
C GLN A 54 -7.55 -9.39 -4.67
N SER A 55 -6.56 -10.07 -5.23
CA SER A 55 -6.01 -11.30 -4.65
C SER A 55 -5.47 -11.04 -3.24
N ARG A 56 -6.03 -11.74 -2.24
CA ARG A 56 -5.60 -11.62 -0.84
C ARG A 56 -4.15 -12.06 -0.67
N SER A 57 -3.73 -13.14 -1.35
CA SER A 57 -2.34 -13.60 -1.26
C SER A 57 -1.38 -12.63 -1.93
N ALA A 58 -1.72 -12.08 -3.10
CA ALA A 58 -0.85 -11.13 -3.80
C ALA A 58 -0.69 -9.83 -2.99
N VAL A 59 -1.79 -9.27 -2.48
CA VAL A 59 -1.77 -8.06 -1.64
C VAL A 59 -0.91 -8.27 -0.39
N ARG A 60 -1.05 -9.42 0.29
CA ARG A 60 -0.28 -9.72 1.49
C ARG A 60 1.23 -9.79 1.18
N LEU A 61 1.61 -10.57 0.16
CA LEU A 61 3.02 -10.73 -0.22
C LEU A 61 3.63 -9.40 -0.68
N ALA A 62 2.90 -8.62 -1.48
CA ALA A 62 3.37 -7.30 -1.93
C ALA A 62 3.56 -6.34 -0.75
N LYS A 63 2.60 -6.29 0.19
CA LYS A 63 2.72 -5.46 1.40
C LYS A 63 3.93 -5.88 2.24
N GLU A 64 4.15 -7.18 2.39
CA GLU A 64 5.29 -7.72 3.15
C GLU A 64 6.63 -7.35 2.52
N ALA A 65 6.74 -7.43 1.19
CA ALA A 65 7.93 -6.98 0.46
C ALA A 65 8.21 -5.49 0.70
N ILE A 66 7.19 -4.64 0.57
CA ILE A 66 7.32 -3.19 0.73
C ILE A 66 7.67 -2.80 2.18
N CYS A 67 7.01 -3.41 3.17
CA CYS A 67 7.25 -3.08 4.58
C CYS A 67 8.63 -3.52 5.08
N ARG A 68 9.27 -4.49 4.41
CA ARG A 68 10.62 -4.96 4.77
C ARG A 68 11.72 -4.23 4.01
N ALA A 69 11.40 -3.67 2.84
CA ALA A 69 12.36 -2.93 2.04
C ALA A 69 13.04 -1.81 2.86
N ASP A 70 14.30 -1.56 2.56
CA ASP A 70 15.07 -0.50 3.23
C ASP A 70 14.59 0.91 2.84
N GLU A 71 15.29 1.95 3.29
CA GLU A 71 14.97 3.35 3.00
C GLU A 71 15.08 3.72 1.50
N LEU A 72 15.72 2.86 0.69
CA LEU A 72 15.77 2.99 -0.77
C LEU A 72 14.69 2.16 -1.47
N GLY A 73 13.83 1.49 -0.70
CA GLY A 73 12.81 0.58 -1.22
C GLY A 73 13.41 -0.74 -1.73
N GLN A 74 14.58 -1.15 -1.24
CA GLN A 74 15.28 -2.35 -1.73
C GLN A 74 15.38 -3.44 -0.66
N ASP A 75 14.84 -4.62 -0.99
CA ASP A 75 15.26 -5.92 -0.45
C ASP A 75 15.00 -6.97 -1.55
N GLY A 76 15.80 -6.90 -2.62
CA GLY A 76 15.56 -7.69 -3.83
C GLY A 76 15.64 -9.20 -3.61
N GLN A 77 16.39 -9.67 -2.60
CA GLN A 77 16.41 -11.09 -2.26
C GLN A 77 15.09 -11.53 -1.63
N PHE A 78 14.58 -10.76 -0.67
CA PHE A 78 13.32 -11.05 -0.01
C PHE A 78 12.13 -10.91 -0.97
N GLU A 79 12.06 -9.80 -1.71
CA GLU A 79 11.02 -9.57 -2.72
C GLU A 79 10.97 -10.74 -3.73
N ARG A 80 12.12 -11.16 -4.26
CA ARG A 80 12.21 -12.30 -5.17
C ARG A 80 11.73 -13.60 -4.54
N SER A 81 12.00 -13.83 -3.25
CA SER A 81 11.53 -15.02 -2.53
C SER A 81 10.01 -15.04 -2.41
N LEU A 82 9.39 -13.90 -2.08
CA LEU A 82 7.93 -13.74 -2.03
C LEU A 82 7.30 -13.85 -3.41
N TYR A 83 7.97 -13.33 -4.44
CA TYR A 83 7.55 -13.48 -5.84
C TYR A 83 7.47 -14.96 -6.23
N TYR A 84 8.50 -15.77 -5.91
CA TYR A 84 8.44 -17.22 -6.16
C TYR A 84 7.37 -17.91 -5.32
N ALA A 85 7.17 -17.51 -4.06
CA ALA A 85 6.10 -18.06 -3.23
C ALA A 85 4.72 -17.80 -3.85
N ALA A 86 4.52 -16.65 -4.51
CA ALA A 86 3.26 -16.33 -5.19
C ALA A 86 2.89 -17.35 -6.28
N PHE A 87 3.86 -17.97 -6.97
CA PHE A 87 3.57 -18.98 -8.01
C PHE A 87 2.86 -20.23 -7.47
N GLY A 88 3.04 -20.54 -6.19
CA GLY A 88 2.36 -21.66 -5.52
C GLY A 88 0.89 -21.38 -5.19
N THR A 89 0.44 -20.13 -5.29
CA THR A 89 -0.92 -19.74 -4.88
C THR A 89 -1.96 -20.08 -5.95
N ARG A 90 -3.19 -20.37 -5.49
CA ARG A 90 -4.35 -20.54 -6.39
C ARG A 90 -4.68 -19.23 -7.11
N ASP A 91 -4.58 -18.11 -6.39
CA ASP A 91 -4.82 -16.77 -6.93
C ASP A 91 -3.87 -16.44 -8.09
N LYS A 92 -2.59 -16.83 -8.03
CA LYS A 92 -1.69 -16.63 -9.18
C LYS A 92 -2.19 -17.35 -10.43
N ARG A 93 -2.68 -18.58 -10.29
CA ARG A 93 -3.20 -19.36 -11.44
C ARG A 93 -4.45 -18.69 -12.01
N GLU A 94 -5.39 -18.33 -11.15
CA GLU A 94 -6.62 -17.65 -11.54
C GLU A 94 -6.36 -16.27 -12.15
N GLY A 95 -5.49 -15.46 -11.55
CA GLY A 95 -5.16 -14.13 -12.06
C GLY A 95 -4.53 -14.19 -13.46
N VAL A 96 -3.63 -15.14 -13.69
CA VAL A 96 -3.04 -15.36 -15.03
C VAL A 96 -4.10 -15.86 -16.01
N ALA A 97 -4.93 -16.83 -15.63
CA ALA A 97 -5.99 -17.36 -16.50
C ALA A 97 -7.00 -16.26 -16.87
N ALA A 98 -7.52 -15.52 -15.88
CA ALA A 98 -8.46 -14.43 -16.07
C ALA A 98 -7.91 -13.32 -16.98
N PHE A 99 -6.63 -12.97 -16.80
CA PHE A 99 -5.95 -12.00 -17.66
C PHE A 99 -5.87 -12.48 -19.12
N LEU A 100 -5.44 -13.72 -19.35
CA LEU A 100 -5.35 -14.31 -20.69
C LEU A 100 -6.72 -14.47 -21.35
N GLU A 101 -7.74 -14.82 -20.57
CA GLU A 101 -9.13 -14.98 -21.01
C GLU A 101 -9.89 -13.64 -21.09
N LYS A 102 -9.26 -12.51 -20.74
CA LYS A 102 -9.85 -11.15 -20.72
C LYS A 102 -11.15 -11.06 -19.92
N ARG A 103 -11.22 -11.78 -18.81
CA ARG A 103 -12.36 -11.73 -17.87
C ARG A 103 -11.91 -11.23 -16.50
N PRO A 104 -12.85 -10.75 -15.66
CA PRO A 104 -12.54 -10.48 -14.26
C PRO A 104 -12.07 -11.76 -13.53
N PRO A 105 -11.05 -11.67 -12.65
CA PRO A 105 -10.63 -12.79 -11.83
C PRO A 105 -11.66 -13.07 -10.73
N VAL A 106 -11.86 -14.35 -10.42
CA VAL A 106 -12.72 -14.82 -9.34
C VAL A 106 -11.84 -15.29 -8.19
N TRP A 107 -11.59 -14.39 -7.25
CA TRP A 107 -10.81 -14.72 -6.06
C TRP A 107 -11.64 -15.59 -5.12
N LYS A 108 -11.20 -16.83 -4.91
CA LYS A 108 -11.82 -17.75 -3.95
C LYS A 108 -11.26 -17.46 -2.56
N HIS A 109 -11.79 -16.43 -1.92
CA HIS A 109 -11.63 -16.21 -0.49
C HIS A 109 -12.56 -17.17 0.26
N LEU A 110 -12.23 -18.47 0.30
CA LEU A 110 -13.01 -19.44 1.07
C LEU A 110 -12.72 -19.27 2.57
N GLU A 111 -13.80 -19.03 3.30
CA GLU A 111 -14.06 -19.18 4.75
C GLU A 111 -12.92 -18.85 5.75
#